data_AF-A0A931ICF6-F1
#
_entry.id   AF-A0A931ICF6-F1
#
_cell.length_a   1.000
_cell.length_b   1.000
_cell.length_c   1.000
_cell.angle_alpha   90.00
_cell.angle_beta   90.00
_cell.angle_gamma   90.00
#
_symmetry.space_group_name_H-M   'P 1'
#
loop_
_entity.id
_entity.type
_entity.pdbx_description
1 polymer ?
#
loop_
_entity_poly.entity_id
_entity_poly.type
_entity_poly.pdbx_seq_one_letter_code
_entity_poly.pdbx_strand_id
1 'polypeptide(L)'
;MIEGDVFRVIRQLTYQMEDVRRDPMIEQGWTPDIDRFLYDLAKSVPKDKPPVRVRIVVNGQYSSRPAPQAEAPASSGEIVRSIPRYICELWPSLLTTTWELLGTLEARYRTGFNEDEIRAALVTMTASVAKALES
;
A
#
# COMPACT_ATOMS: atom_id res chain seq x y z
N MET A 1 -3.80 -10.11 -4.74
CA MET A 1 -5.15 -9.62 -4.37
C MET A 1 -5.16 -9.48 -2.87
N ILE A 2 -5.60 -8.34 -2.35
CA ILE A 2 -5.49 -7.96 -0.94
C ILE A 2 -6.91 -7.87 -0.37
N GLU A 3 -7.20 -8.55 0.73
CA GLU A 3 -8.50 -8.44 1.39
C GLU A 3 -8.68 -7.06 2.03
N GLY A 4 -9.92 -6.59 2.16
CA GLY A 4 -10.25 -5.25 2.67
C GLY A 4 -9.60 -4.93 4.01
N ASP A 5 -9.65 -5.86 4.98
CA ASP A 5 -9.07 -5.66 6.30
C ASP A 5 -7.55 -5.58 6.28
N VAL A 6 -6.91 -6.43 5.46
CA VAL A 6 -5.46 -6.34 5.23
C VAL A 6 -5.10 -4.98 4.62
N PHE A 7 -5.89 -4.50 3.66
CA PHE A 7 -5.65 -3.20 3.04
C PHE A 7 -5.81 -2.04 4.04
N ARG A 8 -6.64 -2.17 5.09
CA ARG A 8 -6.74 -1.14 6.13
C ARG A 8 -5.42 -0.97 6.88
N VAL A 9 -4.73 -2.08 7.18
CA VAL A 9 -3.41 -2.06 7.80
C VAL A 9 -2.38 -1.41 6.86
N ILE A 10 -2.33 -1.85 5.60
CA ILE A 10 -1.44 -1.30 4.58
C ILE A 10 -1.66 0.19 4.37
N ARG A 11 -2.93 0.64 4.35
CA ARG A 11 -3.29 2.06 4.26
C ARG A 11 -2.71 2.86 5.41
N GLN A 12 -2.89 2.40 6.65
CA GLN A 12 -2.39 3.14 7.81
C GLN A 12 -0.86 3.22 7.82
N LEU A 13 -0.17 2.12 7.50
CA LEU A 13 1.30 2.14 7.35
C LEU A 13 1.75 3.06 6.22
N THR A 14 1.04 3.09 5.09
CA THR A 14 1.34 3.99 3.98
C THR A 14 1.25 5.46 4.42
N TYR A 15 0.29 5.80 5.28
CA TYR A 15 0.19 7.16 5.82
C TYR A 15 1.31 7.54 6.78
N GLN A 16 2.03 6.58 7.36
CA GLN A 16 3.15 6.87 8.26
C GLN A 16 4.50 7.01 7.54
N MET A 17 4.56 6.82 6.22
CA MET A 17 5.81 6.90 5.46
C MET A 17 6.47 8.28 5.55
N GLU A 18 5.67 9.36 5.57
CA GLU A 18 6.19 10.72 5.69
C GLU A 18 6.66 11.07 7.12
N ASP A 19 6.20 10.31 8.12
CA ASP A 19 6.39 10.52 9.57
C ASP A 19 7.61 9.79 10.15
N VAL A 20 8.26 8.92 9.37
CA VAL A 20 9.48 8.20 9.78
C VAL A 20 10.74 8.87 9.25
N ARG A 21 11.90 8.46 9.80
CA ARG A 21 13.21 8.88 9.29
C ARG A 21 13.35 8.51 7.80
N ARG A 22 13.71 9.48 6.96
CA ARG A 22 13.69 9.33 5.50
C ARG A 22 14.93 8.68 4.92
N ASP A 23 16.09 8.82 5.55
CA ASP A 23 17.37 8.35 4.97
C ASP A 23 17.32 6.88 4.54
N PRO A 24 16.84 5.92 5.37
CA PRO A 24 16.76 4.51 4.98
C PRO A 24 15.73 4.24 3.86
N MET A 25 14.72 5.10 3.74
CA MET A 25 13.69 5.01 2.70
C MET A 25 14.23 5.55 1.37
N ILE A 26 15.02 6.63 1.40
CA ILE A 26 15.66 7.23 0.22
C ILE A 26 16.61 6.24 -0.44
N GLU A 27 17.39 5.48 0.34
CA GLU A 27 18.27 4.42 -0.18
C GLU A 27 17.51 3.32 -0.94
N GLN A 28 16.22 3.14 -0.64
CA GLN A 28 15.33 2.21 -1.34
C GLN A 28 14.60 2.85 -2.52
N GLY A 29 14.89 4.11 -2.84
CA GLY A 29 14.25 4.82 -3.95
C GLY A 29 12.96 5.56 -3.57
N TRP A 30 12.70 5.78 -2.28
CA TRP A 30 11.63 6.69 -1.86
C TRP A 30 11.90 8.11 -2.37
N THR A 31 10.85 8.77 -2.86
CA THR A 31 10.84 10.19 -3.20
C THR A 31 9.53 10.81 -2.74
N PRO A 32 9.46 12.15 -2.57
CA PRO A 32 8.21 12.82 -2.23
C PRO A 32 7.06 12.55 -3.23
N ASP A 33 7.40 12.32 -4.51
CA ASP A 33 6.40 11.99 -5.53
C ASP A 33 5.85 10.58 -5.37
N ILE A 34 6.71 9.61 -5.04
CA ILE A 34 6.30 8.22 -4.74
C ILE A 34 5.44 8.19 -3.48
N ASP A 35 5.85 8.91 -2.45
CA ASP A 35 5.10 9.04 -1.20
C ASP A 35 3.69 9.57 -1.45
N ARG A 36 3.58 10.72 -2.14
CA ARG A 36 2.31 11.32 -2.51
C ARG A 36 1.46 10.38 -3.36
N PHE A 37 2.06 9.70 -4.33
CA PHE A 37 1.36 8.72 -5.17
C PHE A 37 0.77 7.59 -4.30
N LEU A 38 1.56 6.99 -3.41
CA LEU A 38 1.12 5.90 -2.54
C LEU A 38 0.07 6.37 -1.53
N TYR A 39 0.22 7.58 -0.99
CA TYR A 39 -0.76 8.22 -0.12
C TYR A 39 -2.12 8.39 -0.83
N ASP A 40 -2.12 9.00 -2.03
CA ASP A 40 -3.32 9.22 -2.82
C ASP A 40 -3.96 7.89 -3.25
N LEU A 41 -3.14 6.90 -3.60
CA LEU A 41 -3.57 5.54 -3.90
C LEU A 41 -4.29 4.92 -2.69
N ALA A 42 -3.70 4.97 -1.51
CA ALA A 42 -4.26 4.41 -0.29
C ALA A 42 -5.55 5.13 0.14
N LYS A 43 -5.59 6.46 -0.04
CA LYS A 43 -6.77 7.33 0.21
C LYS A 43 -7.89 7.13 -0.80
N SER A 44 -7.59 6.77 -2.03
CA SER A 44 -8.58 6.53 -3.09
C SER A 44 -9.49 5.34 -2.82
N VAL A 45 -9.11 4.46 -1.90
CA VAL A 45 -9.92 3.31 -1.51
C VAL A 45 -10.86 3.77 -0.38
N PRO A 46 -12.20 3.64 -0.52
CA PRO A 46 -13.15 4.14 0.46
C PRO A 46 -12.93 3.59 1.88
N LYS A 47 -13.29 4.40 2.90
CA LYS A 47 -13.29 4.03 4.32
C LYS A 47 -14.67 3.56 4.79
N ASP A 48 -15.74 4.21 4.31
CA ASP A 48 -17.11 4.03 4.82
C ASP A 48 -17.82 2.80 4.21
N LYS A 49 -17.34 2.36 3.05
CA LYS A 49 -17.69 1.09 2.40
C LYS A 49 -16.38 0.39 2.07
N PRO A 50 -15.70 -0.21 3.06
CA PRO A 50 -14.43 -0.85 2.80
C PRO A 50 -14.67 -1.92 1.72
N PRO A 51 -13.88 -1.93 0.63
CA PRO A 51 -14.03 -2.96 -0.37
C PRO A 51 -13.80 -4.33 0.25
N VAL A 52 -14.46 -5.34 -0.29
CA VAL A 52 -14.17 -6.73 0.09
C VAL A 52 -12.73 -7.04 -0.29
N ARG A 53 -12.27 -6.57 -1.47
CA ARG A 53 -10.92 -6.83 -1.98
C ARG A 53 -10.34 -5.65 -2.74
N VAL A 54 -9.02 -5.50 -2.69
CA VAL A 54 -8.22 -4.58 -3.50
C VAL A 54 -7.30 -5.39 -4.40
N ARG A 55 -7.45 -5.24 -5.72
CA ARG A 55 -6.57 -5.85 -6.71
C ARG A 55 -5.61 -4.82 -7.26
N ILE A 56 -4.32 -5.10 -7.09
CA ILE A 56 -3.24 -4.33 -7.71
C ILE A 56 -3.00 -4.88 -9.12
N VAL A 57 -2.91 -3.98 -10.10
CA VAL A 57 -2.54 -4.28 -11.49
C VAL A 57 -1.36 -3.41 -11.86
N VAL A 58 -0.38 -3.96 -12.56
CA VAL A 58 0.83 -3.23 -12.94
C VAL A 58 0.63 -2.60 -14.31
N ASN A 59 0.81 -1.28 -14.41
CA ASN A 59 0.88 -0.58 -15.69
C ASN A 59 2.34 -0.28 -16.06
N GLY A 60 2.68 -0.45 -17.34
CA GLY A 60 4.01 -0.13 -17.87
C GLY A 60 4.26 1.38 -18.08
N GLN A 61 3.23 2.22 -18.00
CA GLN A 61 3.35 3.68 -18.13
C GLN A 61 3.36 4.36 -16.77
N TYR A 62 4.43 5.07 -16.46
CA TYR A 62 4.47 5.94 -15.28
C TYR A 62 3.60 7.18 -15.52
N SER A 63 2.66 7.40 -14.61
CA SER A 63 1.95 8.66 -14.45
C SER A 63 2.08 9.09 -13.01
N SER A 64 2.33 10.38 -12.78
CA SER A 64 2.47 10.99 -11.45
C SER A 64 1.17 10.99 -10.65
N ARG A 65 0.07 10.52 -11.24
CA ARG A 65 -1.24 10.39 -10.61
C ARG A 65 -1.75 8.96 -10.81
N PRO A 66 -2.25 8.28 -9.76
CA PRO A 66 -2.83 6.96 -9.94
C PRO A 66 -3.97 7.02 -10.97
N ALA A 67 -3.99 6.04 -11.89
CA ALA A 67 -4.94 6.01 -12.97
C ALA A 67 -6.39 6.01 -12.44
N PRO A 68 -7.31 6.74 -13.08
CA PRO A 68 -8.72 6.73 -12.70
C PRO A 68 -9.30 5.31 -12.80
N GLN A 69 -10.30 5.08 -11.95
CA GLN A 69 -10.88 3.80 -11.60
C GLN A 69 -11.25 2.92 -12.80
N ALA A 70 -10.95 1.62 -12.69
CA ALA A 70 -11.84 0.61 -13.23
C ALA A 70 -12.59 0.03 -12.02
N GLU A 71 -13.82 0.48 -11.80
CA GLU A 71 -14.71 -0.26 -10.90
C GLU A 71 -14.99 -1.61 -11.57
N ALA A 72 -14.62 -2.69 -10.90
CA ALA A 72 -15.18 -3.99 -11.21
C ALA A 72 -16.72 -3.87 -11.07
N PRO A 73 -17.51 -4.63 -11.84
CA PRO A 73 -18.98 -4.53 -11.78
C PRO A 73 -19.46 -4.49 -10.33
N ALA A 74 -20.40 -3.58 -10.02
CA ALA A 74 -20.82 -3.20 -8.67
C ALA A 74 -21.23 -4.37 -7.74
N SER A 75 -21.39 -5.58 -8.29
CA SER A 75 -21.67 -6.83 -7.57
C SER A 75 -20.45 -7.52 -6.93
N SER A 76 -19.21 -7.17 -7.27
CA SER A 76 -18.03 -7.91 -6.78
C SER A 76 -17.44 -7.39 -5.47
N GLY A 77 -17.72 -6.14 -5.09
CA GLY A 77 -17.06 -5.50 -3.94
C GLY A 77 -15.53 -5.36 -4.09
N GLU A 78 -15.01 -5.57 -5.30
CA GLU A 78 -13.58 -5.50 -5.64
C GLU A 78 -13.21 -4.12 -6.17
N ILE A 79 -12.09 -3.59 -5.69
CA ILE A 79 -11.50 -2.35 -6.18
C ILE A 79 -10.20 -2.66 -6.90
N VAL A 80 -10.12 -2.29 -8.18
CA VAL A 80 -8.90 -2.43 -8.97
C VAL A 80 -8.09 -1.14 -8.91
N ARG A 81 -6.78 -1.27 -8.65
CA ARG A 81 -5.83 -0.17 -8.61
C ARG A 81 -4.65 -0.46 -9.52
N SER A 82 -4.50 0.40 -10.51
CA SER A 82 -3.36 0.35 -11.41
C SER A 82 -2.20 1.15 -10.84
N ILE A 83 -1.03 0.54 -10.79
CA ILE A 83 0.19 1.09 -10.21
C ILE A 83 1.32 0.95 -11.23
N PRO A 84 2.12 2.01 -11.47
CA PRO A 84 3.35 1.88 -12.25
C PRO A 84 4.26 0.78 -11.70
N ARG A 85 4.85 -0.02 -12.58
CA ARG A 85 5.67 -1.19 -12.18
C ARG A 85 6.69 -0.86 -11.09
N TYR A 86 7.48 0.19 -11.28
CA TYR A 86 8.53 0.54 -10.34
C TYR A 86 7.97 0.92 -8.95
N ILE A 87 6.84 1.65 -8.87
CA ILE A 87 6.20 1.97 -7.58
C ILE A 87 5.69 0.70 -6.92
N CYS A 88 5.10 -0.21 -7.71
CA CYS A 88 4.61 -1.49 -7.24
C CYS A 88 5.74 -2.32 -6.60
N GLU A 89 6.92 -2.34 -7.24
CA GLU A 89 8.12 -3.04 -6.72
C GLU A 89 8.64 -2.43 -5.41
N LEU A 90 8.58 -1.10 -5.26
CA LEU A 90 9.06 -0.40 -4.06
C LEU A 90 8.10 -0.48 -2.86
N TRP A 91 6.79 -0.53 -3.11
CA TRP A 91 5.81 -0.32 -2.05
C TRP A 91 5.95 -1.30 -0.86
N PRO A 92 6.15 -2.62 -1.05
CA PRO A 92 6.35 -3.55 0.07
C PRO A 92 7.60 -3.27 0.92
N SER A 93 8.72 -2.89 0.29
CA SER A 93 9.96 -2.62 1.02
C SER A 93 9.83 -1.35 1.86
N LEU A 94 9.25 -0.30 1.28
CA LEU A 94 8.96 0.96 1.96
C LEU A 94 8.04 0.75 3.17
N LEU A 95 7.00 -0.09 3.04
CA LEU A 95 6.11 -0.43 4.16
C LEU A 95 6.85 -1.18 5.28
N THR A 96 7.71 -2.13 4.90
CA THR A 96 8.50 -2.92 5.85
C THR A 96 9.46 -2.03 6.63
N THR A 97 10.19 -1.16 5.95
CA THR A 97 11.10 -0.21 6.59
C THR A 97 10.37 0.84 7.42
N THR A 98 9.19 1.30 6.98
CA THR A 98 8.34 2.16 7.81
C THR A 98 7.96 1.48 9.13
N TRP A 99 7.53 0.21 9.07
CA TRP A 99 7.23 -0.58 10.26
C TRP A 99 8.45 -0.75 11.18
N GLU A 100 9.61 -1.07 10.62
CA GLU A 100 10.86 -1.24 11.38
C GLU A 100 11.32 0.06 12.06
N LEU A 101 11.16 1.20 11.39
CA LEU A 101 11.53 2.51 11.91
C LEU A 101 10.59 3.01 13.02
N LEU A 102 9.30 2.69 12.93
CA LEU A 102 8.35 2.95 14.01
C LEU A 102 8.62 2.03 15.21
N GLY A 103 8.86 0.75 14.95
CA GLY A 103 8.88 -0.30 15.96
C GLY A 103 7.46 -0.63 16.48
N THR A 104 7.34 -1.77 17.16
CA THR A 104 6.03 -2.35 17.53
C THR A 104 5.11 -1.40 18.31
N LEU A 105 5.65 -0.70 19.33
CA LEU A 105 4.82 0.14 20.21
C LEU A 105 4.29 1.37 19.49
N GLU A 106 5.15 2.09 18.78
CA GLU A 106 4.75 3.30 18.06
C GLU A 106 3.84 2.96 16.88
N ALA A 107 4.13 1.87 16.17
CA ALA A 107 3.28 1.40 15.08
C ALA A 107 1.87 1.08 15.58
N ARG A 108 1.74 0.43 16.75
CA ARG A 108 0.43 0.19 17.37
C ARG A 108 -0.27 1.49 17.76
N TYR A 109 0.44 2.44 18.35
CA TYR A 109 -0.12 3.73 18.75
C TYR A 109 -0.66 4.52 17.54
N ARG A 110 0.10 4.55 16.43
CA ARG A 110 -0.24 5.34 15.24
C ARG A 110 -1.26 4.69 14.33
N THR A 111 -1.17 3.37 14.15
CA THR A 111 -2.00 2.64 13.19
C THR A 111 -3.22 1.98 13.83
N GLY A 112 -3.18 1.74 15.15
CA GLY A 112 -4.20 1.01 15.90
C GLY A 112 -4.09 -0.51 15.82
N PHE A 113 -3.17 -1.05 15.01
CA PHE A 113 -3.02 -2.49 14.79
C PHE A 113 -1.87 -3.09 15.61
N ASN A 114 -2.00 -4.36 15.97
CA ASN A 114 -0.94 -5.09 16.67
C ASN A 114 0.13 -5.62 15.69
N GLU A 115 1.19 -6.19 16.26
CA GLU A 115 2.33 -6.72 15.51
C GLU A 115 1.98 -7.85 14.56
N ASP A 116 1.13 -8.79 14.98
CA ASP A 116 0.74 -9.92 14.16
C ASP A 116 -0.12 -9.48 12.98
N GLU A 117 -1.04 -8.53 13.20
CA GLU A 117 -1.85 -7.92 12.15
C GLU A 117 -0.98 -7.23 11.09
N ILE A 118 0.05 -6.48 11.52
CA ILE A 118 0.94 -5.79 10.61
C ILE A 118 1.86 -6.75 9.87
N ARG A 119 2.48 -7.71 10.57
CA ARG A 119 3.30 -8.74 9.92
C ARG A 119 2.51 -9.53 8.88
N ALA A 120 1.29 -9.98 9.23
CA ALA A 120 0.42 -10.69 8.30
C ALA A 120 0.04 -9.84 7.08
N ALA A 121 -0.20 -8.54 7.29
CA ALA A 121 -0.52 -7.62 6.21
C ALA A 121 0.69 -7.41 5.26
N LEU A 122 1.89 -7.20 5.81
CA LEU A 122 3.12 -7.04 5.02
C LEU A 122 3.42 -8.29 4.18
N VAL A 123 3.25 -9.49 4.73
CA VAL A 123 3.41 -10.76 4.01
C VAL A 123 2.41 -10.86 2.86
N THR A 124 1.14 -10.57 3.13
CA THR A 124 0.06 -10.64 2.13
C THR A 124 0.24 -9.60 1.02
N MET A 125 0.69 -8.39 1.38
CA MET A 125 1.00 -7.32 0.44
C MET A 125 2.16 -7.71 -0.47
N THR A 126 3.25 -8.21 0.09
CA THR A 126 4.43 -8.68 -0.66
C THR A 126 4.05 -9.79 -1.65
N ALA A 127 3.31 -10.80 -1.20
CA ALA A 127 2.84 -11.88 -2.07
C ALA A 127 1.87 -11.38 -3.16
N SER A 128 1.04 -10.38 -2.86
CA SER A 128 0.11 -9.79 -3.82
C SER A 128 0.82 -8.98 -4.90
N VAL A 129 1.85 -8.23 -4.53
CA VAL A 129 2.69 -7.46 -5.46
C VAL A 129 3.48 -8.41 -6.36
N ALA A 130 4.11 -9.45 -5.80
CA ALA A 130 4.84 -10.45 -6.60
C ALA A 130 3.95 -11.04 -7.70
N LYS A 131 2.74 -11.50 -7.34
CA LYS A 131 1.76 -12.00 -8.31
C LYS A 131 1.34 -10.95 -9.35
N ALA A 132 1.20 -9.69 -8.94
CA ALA A 132 0.81 -8.61 -9.85
C ALA A 132 1.93 -8.25 -10.85
N LEU A 133 3.19 -8.50 -10.50
CA LEU A 133 4.37 -8.27 -11.36
C LEU A 133 4.62 -9.39 -12.37
N GLU A 134 4.09 -10.58 -12.10
CA GLU A 134 4.10 -11.78 -12.97
C GLU A 134 2.94 -11.79 -13.99
N SER A 135 1.92 -10.98 -13.76
CA SER A 135 0.71 -10.87 -14.60
C SER A 135 0.90 -9.89 -15.76
#